data_AF-A0A917YM97-F1
#
_entry.id   AF-A0A917YM97-F1
#
_cell.length_a   1.000
_cell.length_b   1.000
_cell.length_c   1.000
_cell.angle_alpha   90.00
_cell.angle_beta   90.00
_cell.angle_gamma   90.00
#
_symmetry.space_group_name_H-M   'P 1'
#
loop_
_entity.id
_entity.type
_entity.pdbx_description
1 polymer ?
#
loop_
_entity_poly.entity_id
_entity_poly.type
_entity_poly.pdbx_seq_one_letter_code
_entity_poly.pdbx_strand_id
1 'polypeptide(L)'
;MAAHRILCPMMLSRGDLSATLETATWYLKLRERVEEPAALAGFTVSLSRVPLRISESERAVAEELFRSLPACEAFLSNRSAYLSMDREGLLGVIAAKPPNRALAAHLQNAVTEAGELLDEIDRLILAPAETA
;
A
#
# COMPACT_ATOMS: atom_id res chain seq x y z
N MET A 1 8.41 -18.00 -13.12
CA MET A 1 7.56 -17.88 -11.91
C MET A 1 6.54 -16.79 -12.16
N ALA A 2 5.26 -17.05 -11.87
CA ALA A 2 4.22 -16.02 -11.86
C ALA A 2 4.16 -15.33 -10.50
N ALA A 3 3.59 -14.12 -10.45
CA ALA A 3 3.34 -13.43 -9.19
C ALA A 3 2.21 -14.13 -8.41
N HIS A 4 2.32 -14.20 -7.09
CA HIS A 4 1.26 -14.75 -6.22
C HIS A 4 0.23 -13.68 -5.82
N ARG A 5 0.68 -12.42 -5.73
CA ARG A 5 -0.10 -11.24 -5.35
C ARG A 5 0.37 -10.02 -6.13
N ILE A 6 -0.56 -9.14 -6.45
CA ILE A 6 -0.31 -7.81 -6.97
C ILE A 6 -0.72 -6.81 -5.90
N LEU A 7 0.26 -6.03 -5.43
CA LEU A 7 0.03 -4.88 -4.58
C LEU A 7 0.11 -3.62 -5.45
N CYS A 8 -0.97 -2.86 -5.52
CA CYS A 8 -1.04 -1.61 -6.27
C CYS A 8 -0.93 -0.42 -5.32
N PRO A 9 0.25 0.24 -5.23
CA PRO A 9 0.37 1.44 -4.42
C PRO A 9 -0.39 2.61 -5.06
N MET A 10 -1.22 3.28 -4.27
CA MET A 10 -2.04 4.40 -4.71
C MET A 10 -1.82 5.60 -3.78
N MET A 11 -1.64 6.81 -4.33
CA MET A 11 -1.70 8.04 -3.53
C MET A 11 -3.15 8.38 -3.19
N LEU A 12 -3.38 9.04 -2.05
CA LEU A 12 -4.74 9.38 -1.61
C LEU A 12 -5.28 10.59 -2.38
N SER A 13 -5.65 10.40 -3.65
CA SER A 13 -6.20 11.44 -4.51
C SER A 13 -7.30 10.90 -5.41
N ARG A 14 -8.19 11.79 -5.88
CA ARG A 14 -9.27 11.43 -6.81
C ARG A 14 -8.74 10.89 -8.15
N GLY A 15 -7.65 11.48 -8.65
CA GLY A 15 -7.04 11.07 -9.91
C GLY A 15 -6.41 9.68 -9.82
N ASP A 16 -5.67 9.44 -8.74
CA ASP A 16 -5.05 8.13 -8.48
C ASP A 16 -6.11 7.04 -8.25
N LEU A 17 -7.23 7.36 -7.57
CA LEU A 17 -8.35 6.41 -7.44
C LEU A 17 -8.96 6.04 -8.79
N SER A 18 -9.21 7.02 -9.67
CA SER A 18 -9.73 6.75 -11.02
C SER A 18 -8.80 5.83 -11.81
N ALA A 19 -7.51 6.17 -11.85
CA ALA A 19 -6.51 5.36 -12.56
C ALA A 19 -6.36 3.95 -11.98
N THR A 20 -6.47 3.82 -10.65
CA THR A 20 -6.39 2.53 -9.95
C THR A 20 -7.62 1.67 -10.26
N LEU A 21 -8.83 2.25 -10.27
CA LEU A 21 -10.05 1.55 -10.67
C LEU A 21 -10.00 1.08 -12.13
N GLU A 22 -9.50 1.91 -13.03
CA GLU A 22 -9.31 1.54 -14.44
C GLU A 22 -8.33 0.36 -14.58
N THR A 23 -7.20 0.43 -13.87
CA THR A 23 -6.18 -0.64 -13.84
C THR A 23 -6.74 -1.93 -13.26
N ALA A 24 -7.45 -1.85 -12.12
CA ALA A 24 -8.08 -3.00 -11.49
C ALA A 24 -9.16 -3.60 -12.40
N THR A 25 -9.99 -2.78 -13.03
CA THR A 25 -11.02 -3.22 -13.97
C THR A 25 -10.40 -3.97 -15.15
N TRP A 26 -9.33 -3.44 -15.73
CA TRP A 26 -8.61 -4.12 -16.81
C TRP A 26 -8.07 -5.48 -16.35
N TYR A 27 -7.46 -5.54 -15.17
CA TYR A 27 -6.89 -6.77 -14.63
C TYR A 27 -7.96 -7.82 -14.31
N LEU A 28 -9.06 -7.41 -13.67
CA LEU A 28 -10.16 -8.32 -13.33
C LEU A 28 -10.83 -8.89 -14.59
N LYS A 29 -10.96 -8.09 -15.66
CA LYS A 29 -11.45 -8.56 -16.96
C LYS A 29 -10.50 -9.53 -17.67
N LEU A 30 -9.22 -9.57 -17.29
CA LEU A 30 -8.28 -10.56 -17.84
C LEU A 30 -8.72 -11.99 -17.50
N ARG A 31 -9.41 -12.19 -16.37
CA ARG A 31 -9.97 -13.49 -15.95
C ARG A 31 -10.92 -14.08 -16.98
N GLU A 32 -11.59 -13.26 -17.78
CA GLU A 32 -12.50 -13.72 -18.83
C GLU A 32 -11.77 -14.19 -20.11
N ARG A 33 -10.46 -13.93 -20.19
CA ARG A 33 -9.67 -14.06 -21.43
C ARG A 33 -8.51 -15.06 -21.33
N VAL A 34 -8.36 -15.72 -20.18
CA VAL A 34 -7.28 -16.68 -19.92
C VAL A 34 -7.86 -18.08 -19.65
N GLU A 35 -7.08 -19.12 -19.96
CA GLU A 35 -7.50 -20.52 -19.81
C GLU A 35 -7.65 -20.93 -18.35
N GLU A 36 -6.80 -20.39 -17.46
CA GLU A 36 -6.81 -20.68 -16.02
C GLU A 36 -6.98 -19.40 -15.18
N PRO A 37 -8.20 -18.85 -15.06
CA PRO A 37 -8.43 -17.60 -14.32
C PRO A 37 -8.07 -17.69 -12.84
N ALA A 38 -8.13 -18.90 -12.26
CA ALA A 38 -7.77 -19.16 -10.86
C ALA A 38 -6.25 -19.06 -10.60
N ALA A 39 -5.42 -19.12 -11.65
CA ALA A 39 -3.98 -18.95 -11.54
C ALA A 39 -3.55 -17.47 -11.52
N LEU A 40 -4.48 -16.53 -11.75
CA LEU A 40 -4.19 -15.10 -11.68
C LEU A 40 -3.99 -14.67 -10.23
N ALA A 41 -2.99 -13.80 -10.02
CA ALA A 41 -2.68 -13.24 -8.71
C ALA A 41 -3.87 -12.42 -8.15
N GLY A 42 -4.09 -12.46 -6.84
CA GLY A 42 -5.00 -11.52 -6.18
C GLY A 42 -4.51 -10.08 -6.35
N PHE A 43 -5.43 -9.13 -6.49
CA PHE A 43 -5.14 -7.70 -6.63
C PHE A 43 -5.59 -6.95 -5.37
N THR A 44 -4.67 -6.25 -4.73
CA THR A 44 -4.94 -5.45 -3.54
C THR A 44 -4.29 -4.07 -3.67
N VAL A 45 -4.99 -3.03 -3.22
CA VAL A 45 -4.47 -1.66 -3.21
C VAL A 45 -3.81 -1.37 -1.86
N SER A 46 -2.70 -0.64 -1.85
CA SER A 46 -2.10 -0.09 -0.62
C SER A 46 -2.00 1.42 -0.72
N LEU A 47 -2.39 2.15 0.32
CA LEU A 47 -2.26 3.60 0.33
C LEU A 47 -0.81 4.02 0.62
N SER A 48 -0.29 4.91 -0.21
CA SER A 48 1.07 5.43 -0.13
C SER A 48 1.08 6.96 -0.04
N ARG A 49 2.03 7.51 0.71
CA ARG A 49 2.20 8.95 0.95
C ARG A 49 0.91 9.63 1.45
N VAL A 50 0.19 8.97 2.35
CA VAL A 50 -1.03 9.53 2.97
C VAL A 50 -0.68 10.79 3.77
N PRO A 51 -1.33 11.94 3.52
CA PRO A 51 -1.08 13.15 4.30
C PRO A 51 -1.37 12.93 5.80
N LEU A 52 -0.50 13.49 6.66
CA LEU A 52 -0.69 13.38 8.12
C LEU A 52 -1.98 14.04 8.63
N ARG A 53 -2.56 14.94 7.83
CA ARG A 53 -3.87 15.55 8.07
C ARG A 53 -4.72 15.26 6.86
N ILE A 54 -5.77 14.48 7.06
CA ILE A 54 -6.70 14.06 6.02
C ILE A 54 -7.85 15.08 5.97
N SER A 55 -8.04 15.68 4.79
CA SER A 55 -9.17 16.52 4.46
C SER A 55 -10.44 15.69 4.20
N GLU A 56 -11.60 16.34 4.17
CA GLU A 56 -12.87 15.66 3.86
C GLU A 56 -12.88 15.05 2.45
N SER A 57 -12.25 15.71 1.47
CA SER A 57 -12.14 15.19 0.11
C SER A 57 -11.28 13.92 0.05
N GLU A 58 -10.16 13.89 0.76
CA GLU A 58 -9.29 12.70 0.87
C GLU A 58 -9.98 11.56 1.63
N ARG A 59 -10.76 11.88 2.66
CA ARG A 59 -11.59 10.88 3.35
C ARG A 59 -12.60 10.24 2.42
N ALA A 60 -13.30 11.03 1.60
CA ALA A 60 -14.26 10.51 0.63
C ALA A 60 -13.59 9.59 -0.42
N VAL A 61 -12.35 9.89 -0.81
CA VAL A 61 -11.55 9.02 -1.69
C VAL A 61 -11.23 7.69 -1.01
N ALA A 62 -10.80 7.71 0.25
CA ALA A 62 -10.52 6.48 1.01
C ALA A 62 -11.79 5.62 1.16
N GLU A 63 -12.92 6.23 1.55
CA GLU A 63 -14.20 5.53 1.69
C GLU A 63 -14.65 4.87 0.37
N GLU A 64 -14.44 5.55 -0.75
CA GLU A 64 -14.75 4.98 -2.07
C GLU A 64 -13.80 3.84 -2.44
N LEU A 65 -12.50 3.97 -2.15
CA LEU A 65 -11.54 2.89 -2.35
C LEU A 65 -11.96 1.63 -1.60
N PHE A 66 -12.19 1.72 -0.29
CA PHE A 66 -12.54 0.56 0.55
C PHE A 66 -13.89 -0.07 0.18
N ARG A 67 -14.81 0.68 -0.45
CA ARG A 67 -16.05 0.10 -1.00
C ARG A 67 -15.87 -0.58 -2.35
N SER A 68 -14.85 -0.20 -3.12
CA SER A 68 -14.74 -0.57 -4.54
C SER A 68 -13.70 -1.64 -4.81
N LEU A 69 -12.61 -1.69 -4.03
CA LEU A 69 -11.49 -2.60 -4.24
C LEU A 69 -11.00 -3.20 -2.91
N PRO A 70 -10.43 -4.41 -2.93
CA PRO A 70 -9.63 -4.90 -1.81
C PRO A 70 -8.46 -3.93 -1.57
N ALA A 71 -8.35 -3.42 -0.35
CA ALA A 71 -7.31 -2.48 0.02
C ALA A 71 -6.79 -2.77 1.43
N CYS A 72 -5.49 -2.56 1.63
CA CYS A 72 -4.87 -2.62 2.95
C CYS A 72 -5.41 -1.51 3.86
N GLU A 73 -5.66 -1.83 5.13
CA GLU A 73 -6.00 -0.85 6.15
C GLU A 73 -4.76 -0.08 6.62
N ALA A 74 -3.61 -0.75 6.73
CA ALA A 74 -2.34 -0.11 7.00
C ALA A 74 -1.86 0.66 5.77
N PHE A 75 -1.20 1.79 6.01
CA PHE A 75 -0.79 2.71 4.95
C PHE A 75 0.52 3.41 5.28
N LEU A 76 1.25 3.84 4.25
CA LEU A 76 2.44 4.67 4.43
C LEU A 76 2.06 6.14 4.40
N SER A 77 2.28 6.85 5.49
CA SER A 77 2.09 8.30 5.58
C SER A 77 3.17 9.04 4.79
N ASN A 78 2.91 10.30 4.44
CA ASN A 78 3.89 11.17 3.81
C ASN A 78 4.92 11.64 4.85
N ARG A 79 5.95 10.82 5.09
CA ARG A 79 7.03 11.06 6.07
C ARG A 79 8.36 11.31 5.39
N SER A 80 9.13 12.27 5.88
CA SER A 80 10.52 12.49 5.45
C SER A 80 11.42 11.30 5.73
N ALA A 81 11.10 10.47 6.74
CA ALA A 81 11.82 9.24 7.05
C ALA A 81 11.94 8.29 5.84
N TYR A 82 10.89 8.19 5.01
CA TYR A 82 10.93 7.38 3.80
C TYR A 82 11.81 7.99 2.70
N LEU A 83 11.92 9.32 2.64
CA LEU A 83 12.84 10.01 1.71
C LEU A 83 14.30 9.86 2.15
N SER A 84 14.57 9.82 3.47
CA SER A 84 15.92 9.59 3.99
C SER A 84 16.49 8.25 3.55
N MET A 85 15.63 7.26 3.26
CA MET A 85 16.07 5.94 2.80
C MET A 85 16.84 5.99 1.47
N ASP A 86 16.51 6.94 0.58
CA ASP A 86 17.18 7.11 -0.72
C ASP A 86 18.68 7.38 -0.56
N ARG A 87 19.08 8.04 0.54
CA ARG A 87 20.47 8.42 0.83
C ARG A 87 21.10 7.58 1.93
N GLU A 88 20.34 7.25 2.98
CA GLU A 88 20.87 6.71 4.23
C GLU A 88 20.66 5.19 4.35
N GLY A 89 19.92 4.58 3.43
CA GLY A 89 19.70 3.14 3.35
C GLY A 89 18.45 2.66 4.07
N LEU A 90 18.50 1.46 4.67
CA LEU A 90 17.32 0.80 5.20
C LEU A 90 16.74 1.51 6.44
N LEU A 91 15.42 1.72 6.44
CA LEU A 91 14.71 2.45 7.50
C LEU A 91 14.99 1.92 8.91
N GLY A 92 14.97 0.59 9.10
CA GLY A 92 15.26 -0.03 10.40
C GLY A 92 16.70 0.22 10.87
N VAL A 93 17.67 0.30 9.95
CA VAL A 93 19.08 0.61 10.27
C VAL A 93 19.23 2.07 10.69
N ILE A 94 18.57 2.98 9.97
CA ILE A 94 18.53 4.41 10.30
C ILE A 94 17.88 4.62 11.68
N ALA A 95 16.76 3.93 11.95
CA ALA A 95 16.04 4.03 13.22
C ALA A 95 16.84 3.47 14.42
N ALA A 96 17.63 2.41 14.22
CA ALA A 96 18.47 1.84 15.28
C ALA A 96 19.63 2.76 15.70
N LYS A 97 20.08 3.65 14.80
CA LYS A 97 21.15 4.63 15.04
C LYS A 97 20.74 6.00 14.51
N PRO A 98 19.76 6.66 15.14
CA PRO A 98 19.20 7.89 14.60
C PRO A 98 20.28 9.00 14.56
N PRO A 99 20.34 9.82 13.50
CA PRO A 99 21.35 10.87 13.37
C PRO A 99 21.35 11.87 14.53
N ASN A 100 20.18 12.09 15.14
CA ASN A 100 20.03 12.81 16.39
C ASN A 100 18.82 12.29 17.19
N ARG A 101 18.78 12.59 18.49
CA ARG A 101 17.74 12.11 19.41
C ARG A 101 16.35 12.65 19.07
N ALA A 102 16.24 13.83 18.46
CA ALA A 102 14.95 14.44 18.12
C ALA A 102 14.22 13.67 16.99
N LEU A 103 14.98 13.02 16.10
CA LEU A 103 14.43 12.23 15.00
C LEU A 103 14.04 10.80 15.38
N ALA A 104 14.49 10.31 16.54
CA ALA A 104 14.30 8.91 16.95
C ALA A 104 12.82 8.49 16.92
N ALA A 105 11.92 9.31 17.50
CA ALA A 105 10.49 9.01 17.50
C ALA A 105 9.87 9.03 16.09
N HIS A 106 10.30 9.98 15.23
CA HIS A 106 9.80 10.07 13.86
C HIS A 106 10.20 8.86 13.01
N LEU A 107 11.45 8.39 13.17
CA LEU A 107 11.95 7.19 12.51
C LEU A 107 11.25 5.93 13.04
N GLN A 108 11.08 5.83 14.36
CA GLN A 108 10.39 4.68 14.96
C GLN A 108 8.93 4.59 14.51
N ASN A 109 8.21 5.71 14.41
CA ASN A 109 6.84 5.74 13.89
C ASN A 109 6.78 5.25 12.44
N ALA A 110 7.76 5.60 11.60
CA ALA A 110 7.83 5.11 10.23
C ALA A 110 8.16 3.61 10.16
N VAL A 111 9.03 3.11 11.05
CA VAL A 111 9.31 1.66 11.16
C VAL A 111 8.07 0.89 11.57
N THR A 112 7.33 1.38 12.58
CA THR A 112 6.08 0.75 13.03
C THR A 112 5.05 0.72 11.91
N GLU A 113 4.81 1.85 11.25
CA GLU A 113 3.84 1.97 10.15
C GLU A 113 4.19 1.04 8.96
N ALA A 114 5.46 1.00 8.57
CA ALA A 114 5.92 0.08 7.52
C ALA A 114 5.80 -1.39 7.96
N GLY A 115 6.05 -1.69 9.23
CA GLY A 115 5.89 -3.02 9.81
C GLY A 115 4.43 -3.48 9.80
N GLU A 116 3.50 -2.61 10.18
CA GLU A 116 2.06 -2.90 10.16
C GLU A 116 1.57 -3.23 8.75
N LEU A 117 2.03 -2.49 7.74
CA LEU A 117 1.72 -2.79 6.34
C LEU A 117 2.35 -4.10 5.87
N LEU A 118 3.60 -4.39 6.25
CA LEU A 118 4.24 -5.67 5.93
C LEU A 118 3.51 -6.86 6.57
N ASP A 119 3.13 -6.75 7.83
CA ASP A 119 2.36 -7.77 8.54
C ASP A 119 1.01 -8.02 7.87
N GLU A 120 0.36 -6.97 7.34
CA GLU A 120 -0.87 -7.10 6.57
C GLU A 120 -0.64 -7.78 5.21
N ILE A 121 0.41 -7.40 4.49
CA ILE A 121 0.78 -8.05 3.22
C ILE A 121 1.08 -9.53 3.43
N ASP A 122 1.79 -9.90 4.50
CA ASP A 122 2.10 -11.29 4.83
C ASP A 122 0.80 -12.08 5.07
N ARG A 123 -0.18 -11.51 5.77
CA ARG A 123 -1.51 -12.13 5.93
C ARG A 123 -2.22 -12.30 4.59
N LEU A 124 -2.16 -11.31 3.69
CA LEU A 124 -2.77 -11.38 2.36
C LEU A 124 -2.12 -12.43 1.44
N ILE A 125 -0.81 -12.66 1.58
CA ILE A 125 -0.10 -13.71 0.85
C ILE A 125 -0.56 -15.10 1.31
N LEU A 126 -0.79 -15.27 2.62
CA LEU A 126 -1.23 -16.53 3.21
C LEU A 126 -2.73 -16.80 2.99
N ALA A 127 -3.54 -15.75 2.89
CA ALA A 127 -4.97 -15.87 2.57
C ALA A 127 -5.14 -16.46 1.15
N PRO A 128 -6.16 -17.32 0.90
CA PRO A 128 -6.54 -17.69 -0.46
C PRO A 128 -6.82 -16.42 -1.28
N ALA A 129 -6.56 -16.43 -2.59
CA ALA A 129 -6.94 -15.29 -3.43
C ALA A 129 -8.45 -15.12 -3.34
N GLU A 130 -8.94 -14.10 -2.61
CA GLU A 130 -10.37 -13.82 -2.58
C GLU A 130 -10.81 -13.47 -4.00
N THR A 131 -11.72 -14.30 -4.51
CA THR A 131 -12.40 -14.06 -5.77
C THR A 131 -13.42 -12.96 -5.54
N ALA A 132 -13.05 -11.73 -5.92
CA ALA A 132 -14.05 -10.75 -6.31
C ALA A 132 -14.86 -11.26 -7.51
#